data_AF-A0A6G4ZWY5-F1
#
_entry.id   AF-A0A6G4ZWY5-F1
#
_cell.length_a   1.000
_cell.length_b   1.000
_cell.length_c   1.000
_cell.angle_alpha   90.00
_cell.angle_beta   90.00
_cell.angle_gamma   90.00
#
_symmetry.space_group_name_H-M   'P 1'
#
loop_
_entity.id
_entity.type
_entity.pdbx_description
1 polymer ?
#
loop_
_entity_poly.entity_id
_entity_poly.type
_entity_poly.pdbx_seq_one_letter_code
_entity_poly.pdbx_strand_id
1 'polypeptide(L)'
;FIHNNYARTASVTLMKSTLELPDLVTRRTIFRLSLFHKIFFHNQVLREELISGPAHISSRVDHQNKVAISFCHTNHFLQSFLPKTSRDWNRLPPSIAATKDQGLFKSAVSKHIMA
;
A
#
# COMPACT_ATOMS: atom_id res chain seq x y z
N PHE A 1 21.90 -3.68 11.56
CA PHE A 1 20.44 -3.40 11.54
C PHE A 1 19.65 -4.68 11.32
N ILE A 2 18.45 -4.77 11.91
CA ILE A 2 17.67 -5.97 12.30
C ILE A 2 18.44 -6.97 13.19
N HIS A 3 19.56 -7.50 12.73
CA HIS A 3 20.43 -8.40 13.53
C HIS A 3 21.40 -7.67 14.48
N ASN A 4 21.45 -6.34 14.43
CA ASN A 4 22.44 -5.50 15.13
C ASN A 4 23.92 -5.95 15.00
N ASN A 5 24.25 -6.73 13.96
CA ASN A 5 25.60 -7.24 13.70
C ASN A 5 26.31 -6.38 12.66
N TYR A 6 27.49 -5.86 13.01
CA TYR A 6 28.34 -5.02 12.17
C TYR A 6 29.78 -5.56 12.05
N ALA A 7 30.02 -6.82 12.43
CA ALA A 7 31.35 -7.41 12.33
C ALA A 7 31.84 -7.46 10.88
N ARG A 8 33.14 -7.23 10.65
CA ARG A 8 33.74 -7.19 9.29
C ARG A 8 33.64 -8.53 8.54
N THR A 9 33.51 -9.62 9.27
CA THR A 9 33.34 -10.99 8.75
C THR A 9 31.88 -11.43 8.67
N ALA A 10 30.93 -10.57 9.06
CA ALA A 10 29.53 -10.91 9.02
C ALA A 10 29.02 -11.03 7.57
N SER A 11 28.40 -12.17 7.26
CA SER A 11 27.77 -12.38 5.95
C SER A 11 26.38 -11.74 5.92
N VAL A 12 26.22 -10.70 5.11
CA VAL A 12 24.93 -10.04 4.88
C VAL A 12 23.92 -11.00 4.23
N THR A 13 24.39 -11.89 3.35
CA THR A 13 23.54 -12.90 2.71
C THR A 13 22.96 -13.87 3.73
N LEU A 14 23.80 -14.38 4.65
CA LEU A 14 23.35 -15.28 5.72
C LEU A 14 22.34 -14.57 6.64
N MET A 15 22.62 -13.33 7.02
CA MET A 15 21.69 -12.53 7.83
C MET A 15 20.35 -12.33 7.12
N LYS A 16 20.33 -12.10 5.80
CA LYS A 16 19.07 -11.96 5.06
C LYS A 16 18.31 -13.29 4.97
N SER A 17 18.99 -14.41 4.75
CA SER A 17 18.34 -15.73 4.69
C SER A 17 17.75 -16.15 6.02
N THR A 18 18.40 -15.85 7.14
CA THR A 18 17.87 -16.17 8.49
C THR A 18 16.61 -15.38 8.85
N LEU A 19 16.40 -14.23 8.21
CA LEU A 19 15.30 -13.33 8.56
C LEU A 19 13.94 -13.74 7.99
N GLU A 20 13.92 -14.60 6.96
CA GLU A 20 12.71 -15.04 6.25
C GLU A 20 11.71 -13.91 5.94
N LEU A 21 12.23 -12.69 5.78
CA LEU A 21 11.40 -11.51 5.57
C LEU A 21 10.95 -11.45 4.11
N PRO A 22 9.69 -11.07 3.85
CA PRO A 22 9.26 -10.71 2.50
C PRO A 22 10.11 -9.57 1.96
N ASP A 23 10.19 -9.48 0.63
CA ASP A 23 10.94 -8.43 -0.05
C ASP A 23 10.55 -7.02 0.45
N LEU A 24 11.53 -6.12 0.46
CA LEU A 24 11.35 -4.76 0.95
C LEU A 24 10.26 -4.01 0.17
N VAL A 25 10.15 -4.24 -1.14
CA VAL A 25 9.11 -3.65 -2.00
C VAL A 25 7.74 -4.13 -1.55
N THR A 26 7.57 -5.44 -1.33
CA THR A 26 6.31 -6.03 -0.85
C THR A 26 5.88 -5.42 0.48
N ARG A 27 6.81 -5.38 1.45
CA ARG A 27 6.54 -4.80 2.76
C ARG A 27 6.15 -3.32 2.65
N ARG A 28 6.88 -2.54 1.86
CA ARG A 28 6.59 -1.12 1.63
C ARG A 28 5.22 -0.90 0.99
N THR A 29 4.82 -1.74 0.04
CA THR A 29 3.50 -1.66 -0.60
C THR A 29 2.38 -1.95 0.41
N ILE A 30 2.52 -2.99 1.24
CA ILE A 30 1.56 -3.32 2.30
C ILE A 30 1.40 -2.16 3.28
N PHE A 31 2.51 -1.57 3.75
CA PHE A 31 2.47 -0.42 4.66
C PHE A 31 1.80 0.80 4.04
N ARG A 32 2.13 1.08 2.77
CA ARG A 32 1.58 2.21 2.03
C ARG A 32 0.05 2.09 1.89
N LEU A 33 -0.44 0.93 1.44
CA LEU A 33 -1.88 0.65 1.36
C LEU A 33 -2.54 0.66 2.75
N SER A 34 -1.87 0.12 3.76
CA SER A 34 -2.38 0.13 5.15
C SER A 34 -2.54 1.54 5.70
N LEU A 35 -1.62 2.46 5.40
CA LEU A 35 -1.71 3.86 5.79
C LEU A 35 -2.83 4.58 5.02
N PHE A 36 -2.91 4.34 3.71
CA PHE A 36 -3.97 4.90 2.87
C PHE A 36 -5.36 4.47 3.33
N HIS A 37 -5.53 3.20 3.70
CA HIS A 37 -6.76 2.68 4.31
C HIS A 37 -7.13 3.41 5.61
N LYS A 38 -6.16 3.65 6.50
CA LYS A 38 -6.39 4.43 7.73
C LYS A 38 -6.90 5.82 7.43
N ILE A 39 -6.27 6.51 6.48
CA ILE A 39 -6.71 7.84 6.06
C ILE A 39 -8.13 7.76 5.51
N PHE A 40 -8.38 6.83 4.59
CA PHE A 40 -9.66 6.73 3.88
C PHE A 40 -10.87 6.41 4.77
N PHE A 41 -10.73 5.52 5.76
CA PHE A 41 -11.86 5.10 6.61
C PHE A 41 -11.90 5.74 8.00
N HIS A 42 -10.74 6.13 8.54
CA HIS A 42 -10.62 6.49 9.97
C HIS A 42 -10.16 7.93 10.20
N ASN A 43 -9.81 8.68 9.15
CA ASN A 43 -9.46 10.09 9.26
C ASN A 43 -10.15 10.92 8.18
N GLN A 44 -11.35 11.41 8.51
CA GLN A 44 -12.17 12.16 7.57
C GLN A 44 -11.51 13.45 7.08
N VAL A 45 -10.85 14.21 7.96
CA VAL A 45 -10.17 15.47 7.61
C VAL A 45 -9.09 15.22 6.57
N LEU A 46 -8.17 14.29 6.84
CA LEU A 46 -7.10 13.98 5.89
C LEU A 46 -7.62 13.33 4.61
N ARG A 47 -8.72 12.56 4.68
CA ARG A 47 -9.35 12.00 3.49
C ARG A 47 -9.85 13.12 2.57
N GLU A 48 -10.58 14.08 3.11
CA GLU A 48 -11.15 15.19 2.33
C GLU A 48 -10.06 16.09 1.73
N GLU A 49 -8.97 16.32 2.46
CA GLU A 49 -7.84 17.14 2.00
C GLU A 49 -6.95 16.43 0.95
N LEU A 50 -6.70 15.12 1.11
CA LEU A 50 -5.68 14.41 0.34
C LEU A 50 -6.23 13.48 -0.74
N ILE A 51 -7.48 13.02 -0.61
CA ILE A 51 -8.06 11.97 -1.46
C ILE A 51 -9.29 12.49 -2.17
N SER A 52 -9.13 12.78 -3.46
CA SER A 52 -10.25 13.19 -4.30
C SER A 52 -11.11 11.99 -4.74
N GLY A 53 -12.43 12.22 -4.81
CA GLY A 53 -13.38 11.24 -5.34
C GLY A 53 -13.16 10.93 -6.83
N PRO A 54 -13.53 9.73 -7.30
CA PRO A 54 -13.33 9.34 -8.70
C PRO A 54 -14.31 10.08 -9.62
N ALA A 55 -13.84 10.47 -10.81
CA ALA A 55 -14.71 11.04 -11.84
C ALA A 55 -15.67 10.01 -12.45
N HIS A 56 -15.27 8.73 -12.46
CA HIS A 56 -16.06 7.62 -13.00
C HIS A 56 -15.68 6.30 -12.32
N ILE A 57 -16.69 5.45 -12.05
CA ILE A 57 -16.55 4.09 -11.53
C ILE A 57 -17.20 3.12 -12.52
N SER A 58 -16.41 2.27 -13.15
CA SER A 58 -16.88 1.20 -14.02
C SER A 58 -17.33 0.01 -13.18
N SER A 59 -18.60 -0.36 -13.23
CA SER A 59 -19.14 -1.52 -12.50
C SER A 59 -18.47 -2.86 -12.84
N ARG A 60 -17.84 -2.95 -14.03
CA ARG A 60 -17.19 -4.17 -14.51
C ARG A 60 -15.76 -4.35 -14.02
N VAL A 61 -15.07 -3.24 -13.70
CA VAL A 61 -13.61 -3.23 -13.48
C VAL A 61 -13.24 -2.60 -12.15
N ASP A 62 -14.02 -1.62 -11.69
CA ASP A 62 -13.72 -0.83 -10.52
C ASP A 62 -14.55 -1.29 -9.31
N HIS A 63 -13.99 -1.11 -8.12
CA HIS A 63 -14.73 -1.25 -6.86
C HIS A 63 -15.34 0.08 -6.41
N GLN A 64 -16.35 0.01 -5.53
CA GLN A 64 -17.09 1.19 -5.05
C GLN A 64 -16.21 2.22 -4.31
N ASN A 65 -15.16 1.76 -3.64
CA ASN A 65 -14.23 2.66 -2.92
C ASN A 65 -13.10 3.22 -3.80
N LYS A 66 -13.28 3.25 -5.11
CA LYS A 66 -12.28 3.80 -6.05
C LYS A 66 -12.02 5.27 -5.73
N VAL A 67 -10.80 5.73 -5.95
CA VAL A 67 -10.38 7.12 -5.77
C VAL A 67 -9.84 7.71 -7.07
N ALA A 68 -9.81 9.04 -7.18
CA ALA A 68 -9.10 9.67 -8.28
C ALA A 68 -7.58 9.51 -8.14
N ILE A 69 -6.90 9.51 -9.28
CA ILE A 69 -5.44 9.55 -9.35
C ILE A 69 -5.08 10.95 -9.82
N SER A 70 -4.30 11.68 -9.01
CA SER A 70 -3.84 13.02 -9.35
C SER A 70 -3.09 13.03 -10.68
N PHE A 71 -3.38 14.02 -11.53
CA PHE A 71 -2.63 14.21 -12.75
C PHE A 71 -1.17 14.54 -12.42
N CYS A 72 -0.22 13.86 -13.05
CA CYS A 72 1.20 13.95 -12.75
C CYS A 72 2.00 14.30 -14.00
N HIS A 73 2.71 15.42 -13.98
CA HIS A 73 3.59 15.84 -15.08
C HIS A 73 4.99 15.22 -15.02
N THR A 74 5.37 14.64 -13.87
CA THR A 74 6.70 14.04 -13.67
C THR A 74 6.58 12.65 -13.08
N ASN A 75 7.54 11.79 -13.44
CA ASN A 75 7.67 10.47 -12.84
C ASN A 75 7.92 10.56 -11.33
N HIS A 76 8.64 11.59 -10.87
CA HIS A 76 8.89 11.79 -9.44
C HIS A 76 7.57 11.96 -8.68
N PHE A 77 6.70 12.85 -9.15
CA PHE A 77 5.41 13.06 -8.51
C PHE A 77 4.51 11.82 -8.65
N LEU A 78 4.49 11.17 -9.81
CA LEU A 78 3.74 9.92 -10.03
C LEU A 78 4.14 8.79 -9.05
N GLN A 79 5.40 8.75 -8.63
CA GLN A 79 5.92 7.77 -7.68
C GLN A 79 5.81 8.20 -6.21
N SER A 80 5.32 9.42 -5.94
CA SER A 80 5.03 9.89 -4.60
C SER A 80 3.86 9.12 -3.97
N PHE A 81 3.66 9.30 -2.66
CA PHE A 81 2.71 8.51 -1.87
C PHE A 81 1.29 8.50 -2.48
N LEU A 82 0.67 9.65 -2.72
CA LEU A 82 -0.73 9.72 -3.14
C LEU A 82 -1.00 9.05 -4.50
N PRO A 83 -0.44 9.51 -5.64
CA PRO A 83 -0.78 8.95 -6.95
C PRO A 83 -0.40 7.48 -7.07
N LYS A 84 0.75 7.08 -6.49
CA LYS A 84 1.18 5.68 -6.50
C LYS A 84 0.21 4.80 -5.71
N THR A 85 -0.17 5.21 -4.51
CA THR A 85 -1.06 4.41 -3.66
C THR A 85 -2.48 4.40 -4.17
N SER A 86 -3.00 5.51 -4.70
CA SER A 86 -4.33 5.55 -5.33
C SER A 86 -4.43 4.55 -6.47
N ARG A 87 -3.38 4.41 -7.30
CA ARG A 87 -3.34 3.41 -8.36
C ARG A 87 -3.34 1.99 -7.83
N ASP A 88 -2.54 1.71 -6.80
CA ASP A 88 -2.47 0.37 -6.20
C ASP A 88 -3.78 0.03 -5.48
N TRP A 89 -4.38 1.00 -4.78
CA TRP A 89 -5.66 0.91 -4.11
C TRP A 89 -6.77 0.56 -5.10
N ASN A 90 -6.87 1.29 -6.21
CA ASN A 90 -7.89 1.08 -7.24
C ASN A 90 -7.79 -0.28 -7.94
N ARG A 91 -6.65 -0.98 -7.81
CA ARG A 91 -6.44 -2.34 -8.35
C ARG A 91 -6.80 -3.43 -7.35
N LEU A 92 -7.12 -3.09 -6.10
CA LEU A 92 -7.48 -4.07 -5.10
C LEU A 92 -8.83 -4.72 -5.45
N PRO A 93 -9.01 -6.01 -5.12
CA PRO A 93 -10.32 -6.64 -5.20
C PRO A 93 -11.36 -5.89 -4.36
N PRO A 94 -12.63 -5.80 -4.81
CA PRO A 94 -13.69 -5.13 -4.07
C PRO A 94 -13.86 -5.64 -2.63
N SER A 95 -13.67 -6.94 -2.41
CA SER A 95 -13.75 -7.56 -1.07
C SER A 95 -12.70 -7.01 -0.10
N ILE A 96 -11.49 -6.74 -0.58
CA ILE A 96 -10.41 -6.17 0.22
C ILE A 96 -10.65 -4.67 0.44
N ALA A 97 -10.95 -3.92 -0.63
CA ALA A 97 -11.16 -2.48 -0.56
C ALA A 97 -12.38 -2.07 0.27
N ALA A 98 -13.37 -2.96 0.44
CA ALA A 98 -14.57 -2.72 1.26
C ALA A 98 -14.36 -3.01 2.76
N THR A 99 -13.25 -3.64 3.14
CA THR A 99 -12.95 -3.94 4.53
C THR A 99 -12.69 -2.63 5.29
N LYS A 100 -13.39 -2.39 6.40
CA LYS A 100 -13.19 -1.19 7.26
C LYS A 100 -12.25 -1.45 8.43
N ASP A 101 -12.19 -2.68 8.91
CA ASP A 101 -11.30 -3.07 10.01
C ASP A 101 -9.84 -3.10 9.53
N GLN A 102 -8.97 -2.41 10.27
CA GLN A 102 -7.57 -2.26 9.89
C GLN A 102 -6.79 -3.58 9.92
N GLY A 103 -7.07 -4.44 10.91
CA GLY A 103 -6.38 -5.71 11.11
C GLY A 103 -6.70 -6.70 9.99
N LEU A 104 -8.00 -6.85 9.70
CA LEU A 104 -8.50 -7.67 8.61
C LEU A 104 -8.01 -7.16 7.25
N PHE A 105 -8.06 -5.85 7.01
CA PHE A 105 -7.56 -5.26 5.77
C PHE A 105 -6.07 -5.58 5.55
N LYS A 106 -5.23 -5.34 6.57
CA LYS A 106 -3.79 -5.61 6.48
C LYS A 106 -3.50 -7.08 6.19
N SER A 107 -4.21 -8.00 6.83
CA SER A 107 -4.08 -9.44 6.59
C SER A 107 -4.47 -9.82 5.16
N ALA A 108 -5.63 -9.33 4.69
CA ALA A 108 -6.12 -9.59 3.34
C ALA A 108 -5.18 -9.04 2.26
N VAL A 109 -4.70 -7.80 2.40
CA VAL A 109 -3.72 -7.19 1.48
C VAL A 109 -2.41 -7.97 1.48
N SER A 110 -1.93 -8.40 2.65
CA SER A 110 -0.68 -9.16 2.74
C SER A 110 -0.80 -10.49 1.98
N LYS A 111 -1.92 -11.21 2.14
CA LYS A 111 -2.20 -12.43 1.38
C LYS A 111 -2.28 -12.17 -0.13
N HIS A 112 -2.95 -11.09 -0.54
CA HIS A 112 -3.14 -10.77 -1.96
C HIS A 112 -1.84 -10.39 -2.68
N ILE A 113 -0.91 -9.70 -2.00
CA ILE A 113 0.36 -9.27 -2.59
C ILE A 113 1.41 -10.38 -2.58
N MET A 114 1.31 -11.33 -1.65
CA MET A 114 2.23 -12.46 -1.53
C MET A 114 1.79 -13.71 -2.32
N ALA A 115 0.55 -13.73 -2.81
CA ALA A 115 0.04 -14.76 -3.71
C ALA A 115 0.49 -14.53 -5.15
#